data_AF-A0A0F8Y6H3-F1
#
_entry.id   AF-A0A0F8Y6H3-F1
#
_cell.length_a   1.000
_cell.length_b   1.000
_cell.length_c   1.000
_cell.angle_alpha   90.00
_cell.angle_beta   90.00
_cell.angle_gamma   90.00
#
_symmetry.space_group_name_H-M   'P 1'
#
loop_
_entity.id
_entity.type
_entity.pdbx_description
1 polymer ?
#
loop_
_entity_poly.entity_id
_entity_poly.type
_entity_poly.pdbx_seq_one_letter_code
_entity_poly.pdbx_strand_id
1 'polypeptide(L)'
;MIPLITRLSARLDKLDKRFNNLLAQSQRSELTGGVERVLFADKETAGQAGRLIFITDARKVGEGAAAGTGTLCYDDGTDWYRVGDDTVVAV
;
A
#
# COMPACT_ATOMS: atom_id res chain seq x y z
N MET A 1 6.17 -6.71 -51.23
CA MET A 1 6.45 -5.38 -50.65
C MET A 1 5.38 -5.12 -49.59
N ILE A 2 5.70 -5.23 -48.30
CA ILE A 2 4.69 -5.02 -47.23
C ILE A 2 4.34 -3.51 -47.21
N PRO A 3 3.06 -3.12 -47.28
CA PRO A 3 2.65 -1.72 -47.28
C PRO A 3 3.15 -0.99 -46.03
N LEU A 4 3.56 0.28 -46.18
CA LEU A 4 3.98 1.14 -45.08
C LEU A 4 2.93 1.19 -43.94
N ILE A 5 1.65 1.18 -44.32
CA ILE A 5 0.48 1.18 -43.43
C ILE A 5 0.46 -0.07 -42.53
N THR A 6 0.82 -1.24 -43.07
CA THR A 6 0.88 -2.49 -42.31
C THR A 6 2.00 -2.49 -41.27
N ARG A 7 3.12 -1.80 -41.57
CA ARG A 7 4.22 -1.64 -40.60
C ARG A 7 3.88 -0.63 -39.52
N LEU A 8 3.14 0.43 -39.86
CA LEU A 8 2.71 1.45 -38.92
C LEU A 8 1.68 0.90 -37.93
N SER A 9 0.66 0.19 -38.43
CA SER A 9 -0.34 -0.49 -37.58
C SER A 9 0.29 -1.45 -36.59
N ALA A 10 1.19 -2.34 -37.05
CA ALA A 10 1.89 -3.27 -36.16
C ALA A 10 2.77 -2.56 -35.10
N ARG A 11 3.29 -1.36 -35.40
CA ARG A 11 4.02 -0.55 -34.42
C ARG A 11 3.10 0.07 -33.38
N LEU A 12 1.93 0.55 -33.79
CA LEU A 12 0.92 1.10 -32.89
C LEU A 12 0.39 0.03 -31.92
N ASP A 13 0.03 -1.15 -32.42
CA ASP A 13 -0.41 -2.27 -31.56
C ASP A 13 0.63 -2.67 -30.51
N LYS A 14 1.92 -2.57 -30.87
CA LYS A 14 3.03 -2.86 -29.96
C LYS A 14 3.20 -1.77 -28.90
N LEU A 15 2.96 -0.50 -29.27
CA LEU A 15 2.98 0.62 -28.34
C LEU A 15 1.85 0.51 -27.33
N ASP A 16 0.63 0.17 -27.76
CA ASP A 16 -0.51 0.01 -26.87
C ASP A 16 -0.28 -1.10 -25.85
N LYS A 17 0.26 -2.25 -26.28
CA LYS A 17 0.65 -3.34 -25.38
C LYS A 17 1.72 -2.90 -24.37
N ARG A 18 2.72 -2.16 -24.81
CA ARG A 18 3.76 -1.62 -23.92
C ARG A 18 3.18 -0.64 -22.91
N PHE A 19 2.29 0.24 -23.35
CA PHE A 19 1.65 1.23 -22.50
C PHE A 19 0.78 0.57 -21.43
N ASN A 20 -0.04 -0.41 -21.81
CA ASN A 20 -0.86 -1.18 -20.88
C ASN A 20 0.00 -1.98 -19.88
N ASN A 21 1.11 -2.55 -20.32
CA ASN A 21 2.04 -3.25 -19.43
C ASN A 21 2.74 -2.29 -18.45
N LEU A 22 3.16 -1.11 -18.92
CA LEU A 22 3.76 -0.08 -18.07
C LEU A 22 2.76 0.46 -17.06
N LEU A 23 1.51 0.67 -17.46
CA LEU A 23 0.45 1.11 -16.55
C LEU A 23 0.17 0.04 -15.48
N ALA A 24 0.13 -1.23 -15.85
CA ALA A 24 0.00 -2.34 -14.91
C ALA A 24 1.25 -2.56 -14.04
N GLN A 25 2.43 -2.09 -14.46
CA GLN A 25 3.67 -2.14 -13.68
C GLN A 25 3.80 -0.93 -12.75
N SER A 26 3.41 0.26 -13.20
CA SER A 26 3.34 1.49 -12.40
C SER A 26 2.27 1.38 -11.32
N GLN A 27 1.12 0.76 -11.61
CA GLN A 27 0.16 0.39 -10.57
C GLN A 27 0.73 -0.65 -9.58
N ARG A 28 1.80 -1.37 -9.92
CA ARG A 28 2.47 -2.34 -9.05
C ARG A 28 3.69 -1.78 -8.31
N SER A 29 4.16 -0.58 -8.65
CA SER A 29 5.38 0.04 -8.11
C SER A 29 5.14 1.55 -8.10
N GLU A 30 4.76 2.19 -6.98
CA GLU A 30 5.63 2.52 -5.82
C GLU A 30 4.90 2.47 -4.45
N LEU A 31 3.62 2.06 -4.41
CA LEU A 31 2.81 1.96 -3.18
C LEU A 31 2.24 0.56 -2.92
N THR A 32 2.21 -0.31 -3.94
CA THR A 32 1.41 -1.56 -3.94
C THR A 32 2.11 -2.76 -3.29
N GLY A 33 3.25 -2.55 -2.66
CA GLY A 33 3.93 -3.57 -1.82
C GLY A 33 4.68 -2.98 -0.63
N GLY A 34 4.59 -1.67 -0.42
CA GLY A 34 5.10 -1.01 0.78
C GLY A 34 4.05 -1.02 1.87
N VAL A 35 4.49 -1.06 3.12
CA VAL A 35 3.59 -0.79 4.24
C VAL A 35 3.15 0.68 4.15
N GLU A 36 1.84 0.91 4.06
CA GLU A 36 1.27 2.25 4.01
C GLU A 36 1.61 3.05 5.28
N ARG A 37 1.93 4.34 5.15
CA ARG A 37 2.17 5.23 6.30
C ARG A 37 0.98 6.15 6.52
N VAL A 38 0.40 6.12 7.72
CA VAL A 38 -0.76 6.96 8.09
C VAL A 38 -0.60 7.55 9.50
N LEU A 39 -1.36 8.61 9.81
CA LEU A 39 -1.56 9.04 11.19
C LEU A 39 -2.64 8.19 11.85
N PHE A 40 -2.63 8.13 13.18
CA PHE A 40 -3.60 7.35 13.96
C PHE A 40 -5.04 7.82 13.71
N ALA A 41 -5.21 9.13 13.50
CA ALA A 41 -6.49 9.73 13.18
C ALA A 41 -6.97 9.41 11.75
N ASP A 42 -6.03 9.13 10.83
CA ASP A 42 -6.31 8.92 9.40
C ASP A 42 -6.37 7.44 9.00
N LYS A 43 -6.05 6.52 9.92
CA LYS A 43 -6.18 5.09 9.64
C LYS A 43 -7.62 4.76 9.27
N GLU A 44 -7.80 3.96 8.24
CA GLU A 44 -9.12 3.49 7.84
C GLU A 44 -9.78 2.67 8.95
N THR A 45 -11.09 2.46 8.85
CA THR A 45 -11.77 1.51 9.74
C THR A 45 -11.23 0.10 9.49
N ALA A 46 -11.01 -0.66 10.56
CA ALA A 46 -10.61 -2.07 10.46
C ALA A 46 -11.72 -2.89 9.80
N GLY A 47 -11.34 -3.99 9.14
CA GLY A 47 -12.29 -4.83 8.40
C GLY A 47 -11.67 -5.72 7.33
N GLN A 48 -10.36 -5.61 7.10
CA GLN A 48 -9.64 -6.45 6.14
C GLN A 48 -8.49 -7.17 6.85
N ALA A 49 -8.79 -8.32 7.44
CA ALA A 49 -7.82 -9.13 8.17
C ALA A 49 -6.54 -9.39 7.35
N GLY A 50 -5.38 -9.18 7.99
CA GLY A 50 -4.06 -9.38 7.39
C GLY A 50 -3.49 -8.16 6.66
N ARG A 51 -4.21 -7.03 6.59
CA ARG A 51 -3.65 -5.75 6.10
C ARG A 51 -2.62 -5.21 7.09
N LEU A 52 -1.52 -4.66 6.57
CA LEU A 52 -0.43 -4.05 7.36
C LEU A 52 -0.29 -2.56 7.04
N ILE A 53 -0.19 -1.73 8.07
CA ILE A 53 0.08 -0.29 7.98
C ILE A 53 1.09 0.14 9.03
N PHE A 54 1.80 1.23 8.79
CA PHE A 54 2.65 1.92 9.75
C PHE A 54 1.94 3.18 10.22
N ILE A 55 1.45 3.16 11.45
CA ILE A 55 0.82 4.33 12.05
C ILE A 55 1.93 5.16 12.69
N THR A 56 2.21 6.35 12.15
CA THR A 56 3.44 7.12 12.41
C THR A 56 3.52 7.75 13.80
N ASP A 57 2.38 7.91 14.47
CA ASP A 57 2.17 8.52 15.78
C ASP A 57 1.52 7.53 16.77
N ALA A 58 1.47 6.24 16.42
CA ALA A 58 1.02 5.20 17.34
C ALA A 58 2.08 4.86 18.38
N ARG A 59 1.61 4.53 19.58
CA ARG A 59 2.40 4.12 20.73
C ARG A 59 3.01 2.73 20.55
N LYS A 60 4.33 2.64 20.62
CA LYS A 60 5.09 1.38 20.66
C LYS A 60 4.95 0.69 22.02
N VAL A 61 5.37 -0.57 22.09
CA VAL A 61 5.47 -1.32 23.34
C VAL A 61 6.49 -0.64 24.25
N GLY A 62 6.07 -0.30 25.48
CA GLY A 62 6.91 0.37 26.46
C GLY A 62 6.90 1.90 26.42
N GLU A 63 6.19 2.52 25.48
CA GLU A 63 6.01 3.98 25.48
C GLU A 63 4.93 4.42 26.48
N GLY A 64 5.12 5.61 27.07
CA GLY A 64 4.12 6.26 27.91
C GLY A 64 2.90 6.72 27.12
N ALA A 65 1.83 7.12 27.81
CA ALA A 65 0.67 7.73 27.14
C ALA A 65 1.08 9.01 26.39
N ALA A 66 0.57 9.19 25.16
CA ALA A 66 0.89 10.32 24.28
C ALA A 66 2.35 10.43 23.82
N ALA A 67 3.13 9.35 23.94
CA ALA A 67 4.53 9.30 23.50
C ALA A 67 4.72 8.64 22.12
N GLY A 68 3.64 8.44 21.36
CA GLY A 68 3.64 7.68 20.11
C GLY A 68 4.72 8.09 19.10
N THR A 69 5.72 7.22 18.92
CA THR A 69 6.79 7.39 17.90
C THR A 69 6.58 6.55 16.64
N GLY A 70 5.46 5.83 16.56
CA GLY A 70 4.96 5.14 15.39
C GLY A 70 5.26 3.65 15.36
N THR A 71 4.25 2.81 15.12
CA THR A 71 4.41 1.35 15.17
C THR A 71 3.75 0.65 13.98
N LEU A 72 4.29 -0.53 13.63
CA LEU A 72 3.67 -1.39 12.64
C LEU A 72 2.41 -2.03 13.23
N CYS A 73 1.32 -1.93 12.49
CA CYS A 73 0.01 -2.40 12.90
C CYS A 73 -0.58 -3.35 11.85
N TYR A 74 -1.40 -4.29 12.31
CA TYR A 74 -2.16 -5.18 11.46
C TYR A 74 -3.66 -5.07 11.76
N ASP A 75 -4.48 -5.28 10.74
CA ASP A 75 -5.94 -5.37 10.83
C ASP A 75 -6.30 -6.83 11.14
N ASP A 76 -7.06 -7.10 12.21
CA ASP A 76 -7.56 -8.45 12.54
C ASP A 76 -8.97 -8.72 11.97
N GLY A 77 -9.56 -7.74 11.28
CA GLY A 77 -10.92 -7.74 10.79
C GLY A 77 -11.92 -7.03 11.72
N THR A 78 -11.53 -6.65 12.93
CA THR A 78 -12.36 -5.96 13.93
C THR A 78 -11.73 -4.65 14.39
N ASP A 79 -10.42 -4.64 14.64
CA ASP A 79 -9.65 -3.50 15.13
C ASP A 79 -8.21 -3.52 14.57
N TRP A 80 -7.48 -2.45 14.84
CA TRP A 80 -6.05 -2.35 14.53
C TRP A 80 -5.20 -2.74 15.73
N TYR A 81 -4.30 -3.69 15.53
CA TYR A 81 -3.43 -4.24 16.56
C TYR A 81 -1.97 -3.96 16.28
N ARG A 82 -1.18 -3.80 17.34
CA ARG A 82 0.27 -3.60 17.25
C ARG A 82 0.95 -4.96 17.07
N VAL A 83 1.87 -5.06 16.10
CA VAL A 83 2.62 -6.30 15.83
C VAL A 83 3.49 -6.76 17.01
N GLY A 84 3.84 -5.85 17.94
CA GLY A 84 4.76 -6.16 19.03
C GLY A 84 4.15 -6.88 20.24
N ASP A 85 2.85 -6.71 20.49
CA ASP A 85 2.20 -7.22 21.71
C ASP A 85 0.72 -7.59 21.56
N ASP A 86 0.17 -7.56 20.34
CA ASP A 86 -1.23 -7.92 20.05
C ASP A 86 -2.24 -7.16 20.90
N THR A 87 -1.92 -5.92 21.26
CA THR A 87 -2.88 -5.00 21.88
C THR A 87 -3.37 -3.97 20.88
N VAL A 88 -4.57 -3.45 21.14
CA VAL A 88 -5.20 -2.41 20.32
C VAL A 88 -4.26 -1.20 20.23
N VAL A 89 -4.10 -0.68 19.01
CA VAL A 89 -3.26 0.48 18.76
C VAL A 89 -3.82 1.71 19.49
N ALA A 90 -2.93 2.53 20.05
CA ALA A 90 -3.24 3.78 20.75
C ALA A 90 -2.17 4.84 20.46
N VAL A 91 -2.40 6.09 20.88
CA VAL A 91 -1.44 7.21 20.84
C VAL A 91 -0.77 7.42 22.19
#